data_AF-A0ABD6EXE4-F1
#
_entry.id   AF-A0ABD6EXE4-F1
#
_cell.length_a   1.000
_cell.length_b   1.000
_cell.length_c   1.000
_cell.angle_alpha   90.00
_cell.angle_beta   90.00
_cell.angle_gamma   90.00
#
_symmetry.space_group_name_H-M   'P 1'
#
loop_
_entity.id
_entity.type
_entity.pdbx_description
1 polymer ?
#
loop_
_entity_poly.entity_id
_entity_poly.type
_entity_poly.pdbx_seq_one_letter_code
_entity_poly.pdbx_strand_id
1 'polypeptide(L)' 'MYLNDKSTGSIVGQQPFGGARLSGTNDKAGGPHYMLRWSSQLCVKESSIGLNNWRYPSMD' A
#
# COMPACT_ATOMS: atom_id res chain seq x y z
N MET A 1 -14.63 11.82 8.20
CA MET A 1 -15.43 12.96 8.69
C MET A 1 -16.83 12.45 8.91
N TYR A 2 -17.43 12.78 10.04
CA TYR A 2 -18.81 12.40 10.34
C TYR A 2 -19.70 13.60 10.01
N LEU A 3 -20.82 13.37 9.34
CA LEU A 3 -21.84 14.40 9.06
C LEU A 3 -23.12 13.97 9.74
N ASN A 4 -23.64 14.80 10.66
CA ASN A 4 -24.84 14.52 11.45
C ASN A 4 -24.80 13.20 12.25
N ASP A 5 -23.60 12.75 12.61
CA ASP A 5 -23.37 11.55 13.42
C ASP A 5 -22.27 11.84 14.45
N LYS A 6 -22.25 11.07 15.54
CA LYS A 6 -21.24 11.19 16.60
C LYS A 6 -19.85 10.84 16.05
N SER A 7 -18.81 11.48 16.59
CA SER A 7 -17.42 11.29 16.12
C SER A 7 -16.75 9.99 16.62
N THR A 8 -17.53 9.02 17.10
CA THR A 8 -17.06 7.79 17.76
C THR A 8 -17.71 6.54 17.17
N GLY A 9 -17.07 5.39 17.31
CA GLY A 9 -17.63 4.11 16.84
C GLY A 9 -17.31 3.81 15.38
N SER A 10 -16.06 4.00 14.97
CA SER A 10 -15.57 3.48 13.69
C SER A 10 -15.69 1.95 13.66
N ILE A 11 -16.15 1.41 12.52
CA ILE A 11 -16.33 -0.02 12.28
C ILE A 11 -15.24 -0.50 11.32
N VAL A 12 -14.64 -1.65 11.62
CA VAL A 12 -13.62 -2.32 10.78
C VAL A 12 -14.17 -2.52 9.36
N GLY A 13 -13.38 -2.18 8.35
CA GLY A 13 -13.77 -2.30 6.94
C GLY A 13 -14.71 -1.21 6.41
N GLN A 14 -15.28 -0.35 7.26
CA GLN A 14 -16.17 0.73 6.82
C GLN A 14 -15.57 2.13 6.98
N GLN A 15 -15.03 2.45 8.17
CA GLN A 15 -14.38 3.73 8.43
C GLN A 15 -12.98 3.51 9.04
N PRO A 16 -11.96 3.16 8.24
CA PRO A 16 -10.60 2.93 8.75
C PRO A 16 -10.12 4.05 9.68
N PHE A 17 -9.71 3.68 10.91
CA PHE A 17 -9.52 4.63 12.00
C PHE A 17 -8.08 5.15 12.05
N GLY A 18 -7.93 6.45 12.33
CA GLY A 18 -6.62 7.10 12.46
C GLY A 18 -6.68 8.59 12.08
N GLY A 19 -5.74 9.36 12.61
CA GLY A 19 -5.56 10.79 12.33
C GLY A 19 -4.08 11.17 12.28
N ALA A 20 -3.77 12.34 11.71
CA ALA A 20 -2.42 12.88 11.56
C ALA A 20 -2.12 13.98 12.61
N ARG A 21 -1.04 14.76 12.43
CA ARG A 21 -0.55 15.79 13.38
C ARG A 21 -0.15 15.15 14.71
N LEU A 22 -0.48 15.78 15.84
CA LEU A 22 -0.21 15.25 17.18
C LEU A 22 -0.99 13.95 17.49
N SER A 23 -1.93 13.53 16.62
CA SER A 23 -2.70 12.29 16.79
C SER A 23 -2.00 11.03 16.27
N GLY A 24 -0.85 11.15 15.58
CA GLY A 24 -0.03 10.00 15.14
C GLY A 24 0.21 9.90 13.63
N THR A 25 0.56 8.70 13.17
CA THR A 25 1.05 8.39 11.80
C THR A 25 -0.04 8.15 10.76
N ASN A 26 -1.29 7.98 11.19
CA ASN A 26 -2.45 7.78 10.31
C ASN A 26 -2.38 6.54 9.39
N ASP A 27 -1.85 5.41 9.88
CA ASP A 27 -1.73 4.16 9.10
C ASP A 27 -3.07 3.44 8.81
N LYS A 28 -4.18 3.99 9.33
CA LYS A 28 -5.57 3.54 9.06
C LYS A 28 -5.86 2.08 9.45
N ALA A 29 -5.65 1.75 10.72
CA ALA A 29 -6.03 0.45 11.29
C ALA A 29 -7.51 0.13 11.02
N GLY A 30 -7.79 -1.14 10.70
CA GLY A 30 -9.10 -1.60 10.25
C GLY A 30 -9.41 -1.35 8.76
N GLY A 31 -8.51 -0.71 8.01
CA GLY A 31 -8.55 -0.61 6.55
C GLY A 31 -7.59 -1.58 5.84
N PRO A 32 -7.70 -1.71 4.51
CA PRO A 32 -6.94 -2.71 3.74
C PRO A 32 -5.43 -2.48 3.73
N HIS A 33 -4.98 -1.24 3.93
CA HIS A 33 -3.56 -0.88 3.81
C HIS A 33 -2.77 -1.00 5.11
N TYR A 34 -3.41 -1.17 6.26
CA TYR A 34 -2.71 -1.18 7.55
C TYR A 34 -1.64 -2.28 7.63
N MET A 35 -1.91 -3.44 7.04
CA MET A 35 -0.98 -4.57 7.01
C MET A 35 0.28 -4.30 6.19
N LEU A 36 0.26 -3.34 5.25
CA LEU A 36 1.44 -2.99 4.45
C LEU A 36 2.55 -2.36 5.31
N ARG A 37 2.24 -1.84 6.51
CA ARG A 37 3.25 -1.33 7.44
C ARG A 37 4.13 -2.42 8.05
N TRP A 38 3.65 -3.66 8.03
CA TRP A 38 4.29 -4.80 8.71
C TRP A 38 4.88 -5.82 7.73
N SER A 39 4.89 -5.51 6.44
CA SER A 39 5.51 -6.36 5.41
C SER A 39 6.54 -5.60 4.61
N SER A 40 7.60 -6.31 4.21
CA SER A 40 8.59 -5.83 3.24
C SER A 40 8.42 -6.69 1.99
N GLN A 41 7.90 -6.10 0.92
CA GLN A 41 7.58 -6.82 -0.31
C GLN A 41 8.85 -7.13 -1.11
N LEU A 42 8.92 -8.32 -1.69
CA LEU A 42 9.96 -8.74 -2.64
C LEU A 42 9.29 -9.15 -3.96
N CYS A 43 9.76 -8.60 -5.08
CA CYS A 43 9.34 -9.01 -6.41
C CYS A 43 10.45 -9.82 -7.07
N VAL A 44 10.13 -11.04 -7.50
CA VAL A 44 11.06 -11.94 -8.19
C VAL A 44 10.58 -12.15 -9.62
N LYS A 45 11.45 -11.91 -10.59
CA LYS A 45 11.21 -12.18 -12.01
C LYS A 45 12.13 -13.31 -12.46
N GLU A 46 11.55 -14.34 -13.06
CA GLU A 46 12.25 -15.40 -13.76
C GLU A 46 12.02 -15.27 -15.26
N SER A 47 13.05 -15.51 -16.07
CA SER A 47 12.94 -15.62 -17.52
C SER A 47 13.34 -17.03 -17.91
N SER A 48 12.42 -17.76 -18.53
CA SER A 48 12.67 -19.14 -18.97
C SER A 48 13.59 -19.23 -20.20
N ILE A 49 13.87 -18.09 -20.85
CA ILE A 49 14.78 -17.98 -21.98
C ILE A 49 15.88 -16.98 -21.61
N GLY A 50 17.14 -17.33 -21.91
CA GLY A 50 18.30 -16.48 -21.68
C GLY A 50 18.36 -15.29 -22.65
N LEU A 51 19.09 -14.25 -22.26
CA LEU A 51 19.38 -13.11 -23.14
C LEU A 51 20.49 -13.49 -24.11
N ASN A 52 20.25 -13.31 -25.41
CA ASN A 52 21.19 -13.74 -26.47
C ASN A 52 22.17 -12.65 -26.92
N ASN A 53 21.82 -11.37 -26.78
CA ASN A 53 22.65 -10.23 -27.18
C ASN A 53 22.33 -9.02 -26.30
N TRP A 54 23.30 -8.13 -26.13
CA TRP A 54 23.17 -6.89 -25.38
C TRP A 54 22.79 -5.69 -26.26
N ARG A 55 23.02 -5.78 -27.58
CA ARG A 55 22.69 -4.69 -28.53
C ARG A 55 21.18 -4.58 -28.75
N TYR A 56 20.71 -3.34 -28.90
CA TYR A 56 19.35 -3.03 -29.28
C TYR A 56 19.23 -2.79 -30.79
N PRO A 57 18.07 -3.06 -31.43
CA PRO A 57 17.87 -2.87 -32.87
C PRO A 57 18.08 -1.45 -33.42
N SER A 58 18.10 -0.44 -32.55
CA SER A 58 18.32 0.97 -32.94
C SER A 58 19.79 1.37 -33.04
N MET A 59 20.72 0.46 -32.75
CA MET A 59 22.17 0.70 -32.79
C MET A 59 22.78 0.35 -34.15
N ASP A 60 21.96 -0.11 -35.09
CA ASP A 60 22.30 -0.41 -36.48
C ASP A 60 21.96 0.78 -37.41
#